data_AF-A0A923Q7W5-F1
#
_entry.id   AF-A0A923Q7W5-F1
#
_cell.length_a   1.000
_cell.length_b   1.000
_cell.length_c   1.000
_cell.angle_alpha   90.00
_cell.angle_beta   90.00
_cell.angle_gamma   90.00
#
_symmetry.space_group_name_H-M   'P 1'
#
loop_
_entity.id
_entity.type
_entity.pdbx_description
1 polymer ?
#
loop_
_entity_poly.entity_id
_entity_poly.type
_entity_poly.pdbx_seq_one_letter_code
_entity_poly.pdbx_strand_id
1 'polypeptide(L)'
;MPAVRNPLPAKRLTVPVIAVLVSHQGARWLPEMLAALAAQTVLPLHAVGVDTHSSDGSAVLMRAALGDVLELPAGTTFAAAVAAGLAAAPASTWVWLLHDDAAPAADALERLLAADPGTVLRGPKVVDWDDPRILIEVGVSTDASGRRLTGVEPGEQDQGQHDEPRDVLAVGTAGALVRRDVWDAIGGLDVEIGMFADDLDLGRSVVGAGHRVGVVPGAVIRHARAATTGRRRTGTRAVAADRRARAYVRLAHARTAQLPVTIARLVVGALIAAAGLLLGRRPRLALDELAALRPFLRPDRLARARRRRRTTGAPDRSLLARGGSHWRLRARWPAVDPARRHGARPAQPHGARPAQRHGARPAQRHGALPGLALVAAVGVVTLVAERALLGGGVLAGGRLLPAPDSAAALLSAFAAGAPPDTGVLALLSLLLLGHAGTAVSLLVLGAVPLSAGTAWLAAGRITSRPALRCWAGATWALLPVATGGVAAGRLDALAVQVALPLLLV
;
A
#
# COMPACT_ATOMS: atom_id res chain seq x y z
N MET A 1 -64.47 -12.20 5.20
CA MET A 1 -63.36 -11.68 4.37
C MET A 1 -62.04 -11.93 5.10
N PRO A 2 -60.96 -12.22 4.39
CA PRO A 2 -60.24 -13.50 4.47
C PRO A 2 -59.24 -13.59 5.63
N ALA A 3 -59.04 -14.81 6.10
CA ALA A 3 -57.94 -15.17 7.00
C ALA A 3 -56.61 -14.75 6.37
N VAL A 4 -55.88 -13.88 7.07
CA VAL A 4 -54.50 -13.52 6.75
C VAL A 4 -53.68 -14.79 6.88
N ARG A 5 -53.47 -15.48 5.75
CA ARG A 5 -52.46 -16.54 5.66
C ARG A 5 -51.12 -15.86 5.89
N ASN A 6 -50.60 -16.04 7.09
CA ASN A 6 -49.21 -15.72 7.39
C ASN A 6 -48.35 -16.46 6.35
N PRO A 7 -47.56 -15.77 5.51
CA PRO A 7 -46.74 -16.46 4.53
C PRO A 7 -45.80 -17.39 5.28
N LEU A 8 -45.89 -18.69 4.97
CA LEU A 8 -44.92 -19.69 5.44
C LEU A 8 -43.51 -19.15 5.14
N PRO A 9 -42.54 -19.24 6.07
CA PRO A 9 -41.19 -18.75 5.83
C PRO A 9 -40.67 -19.40 4.54
N ALA A 10 -40.34 -18.57 3.54
CA ALA A 10 -39.81 -19.05 2.27
C ALA A 10 -38.62 -19.98 2.55
N LYS A 11 -38.67 -21.21 2.02
CA LYS A 11 -37.59 -22.19 2.19
C LYS A 11 -36.33 -21.60 1.56
N ARG A 12 -35.39 -21.13 2.39
CA ARG A 12 -34.14 -20.53 1.90
C ARG A 12 -33.34 -21.59 1.13
N LEU A 13 -32.87 -21.22 -0.05
CA LEU A 13 -32.08 -22.10 -0.91
C LEU A 13 -30.66 -22.24 -0.34
N THR A 14 -30.20 -23.47 -0.16
CA THR A 14 -28.80 -23.77 0.18
C THR A 14 -27.99 -23.97 -1.10
N VAL A 15 -26.80 -23.37 -1.17
CA VAL A 15 -25.92 -23.39 -2.34
C VAL A 15 -24.57 -24.05 -2.01
N PRO A 16 -23.87 -24.68 -2.97
CA PRO A 16 -22.61 -25.40 -2.75
C PRO A 16 -21.44 -24.44 -2.46
N VAL A 17 -21.48 -23.85 -1.28
CA VAL A 17 -20.53 -22.88 -0.72
C VAL A 17 -20.19 -23.30 0.70
N ILE A 18 -18.90 -23.25 1.05
CA ILE A 18 -18.45 -23.28 2.45
C ILE A 18 -18.11 -21.85 2.85
N ALA A 19 -18.84 -21.30 3.82
CA ALA A 19 -18.48 -20.05 4.47
C ALA A 19 -17.49 -20.34 5.60
N VAL A 20 -16.31 -19.72 5.57
CA VAL A 20 -15.29 -19.84 6.62
C VAL A 20 -15.17 -18.49 7.32
N LEU A 21 -15.72 -18.42 8.54
CA LEU A 21 -15.67 -17.25 9.41
C LEU A 21 -14.49 -17.39 10.37
N VAL A 22 -13.50 -16.51 10.26
CA VAL A 22 -12.36 -16.48 11.19
C VAL A 22 -12.49 -15.29 12.15
N SER A 23 -12.32 -15.59 13.45
CA SER A 23 -12.40 -14.60 14.52
C SER A 23 -11.10 -14.50 15.34
N HIS A 24 -10.78 -13.27 15.75
CA HIS A 24 -9.75 -12.97 16.75
C HIS A 24 -10.11 -11.70 17.51
N GLN A 25 -10.54 -11.81 18.76
CA GLN A 25 -11.01 -10.68 19.57
C GLN A 25 -12.07 -9.85 18.80
N GLY A 26 -13.09 -10.57 18.32
CA GLY A 26 -14.12 -10.10 17.41
C GLY A 26 -15.47 -9.81 18.07
N ALA A 27 -15.63 -9.98 19.39
CA ALA A 27 -16.93 -9.99 20.07
C ALA A 27 -17.75 -8.71 19.86
N ARG A 28 -17.08 -7.59 19.60
CA ARG A 28 -17.72 -6.31 19.25
C ARG A 28 -18.50 -6.35 17.93
N TRP A 29 -18.00 -7.06 16.93
CA TRP A 29 -18.54 -7.06 15.55
C TRP A 29 -19.31 -8.34 15.22
N LEU A 30 -18.97 -9.44 15.87
CA LEU A 30 -19.56 -10.75 15.64
C LEU A 30 -21.10 -10.78 15.70
N PRO A 31 -21.81 -10.12 16.64
CA PRO A 31 -23.27 -10.18 16.67
C PRO A 31 -23.91 -9.70 15.35
N GLU A 32 -23.40 -8.59 14.81
CA GLU A 32 -23.90 -8.02 13.56
C GLU A 32 -23.45 -8.82 12.34
N MET A 33 -22.22 -9.33 12.35
CA MET A 33 -21.73 -10.24 11.31
C MET A 33 -22.57 -11.53 11.25
N LEU A 34 -22.80 -12.19 12.38
CA LEU A 34 -23.53 -13.45 12.47
C LEU A 34 -24.99 -13.26 12.06
N ALA A 35 -25.61 -12.15 12.48
CA ALA A 35 -26.94 -11.77 12.02
C ALA A 35 -26.97 -11.57 10.50
N ALA A 36 -25.97 -10.89 9.93
CA ALA A 36 -25.85 -10.68 8.49
C ALA A 36 -25.65 -12.00 7.70
N LEU A 37 -24.87 -12.95 8.24
CA LEU A 37 -24.69 -14.27 7.66
C LEU A 37 -25.98 -15.10 7.70
N ALA A 38 -26.72 -15.06 8.81
CA ALA A 38 -28.01 -15.73 8.93
C ALA A 38 -29.11 -15.08 8.07
N ALA A 39 -28.98 -13.78 7.79
CA ALA A 39 -29.93 -13.01 6.98
C ALA A 39 -29.77 -13.23 5.48
N GLN A 40 -28.78 -14.01 5.01
CA GLN A 40 -28.58 -14.21 3.57
C GLN A 40 -29.84 -14.79 2.89
N THR A 41 -30.11 -14.32 1.66
CA THR A 41 -31.22 -14.78 0.80
C THR A 41 -30.99 -16.21 0.32
N VAL A 42 -29.73 -16.55 0.04
CA VAL A 42 -29.23 -17.92 -0.18
C VAL A 42 -28.23 -18.28 0.91
N LEU A 43 -28.32 -19.49 1.45
CA LEU A 43 -27.46 -19.93 2.54
C LEU A 43 -26.30 -20.80 2.02
N PRO A 44 -25.08 -20.64 2.55
CA PRO A 44 -24.01 -21.58 2.25
C PRO A 44 -24.39 -22.98 2.75
N LEU A 45 -23.95 -24.02 2.03
CA LEU A 45 -24.16 -25.41 2.42
C LEU A 45 -23.53 -25.72 3.79
N HIS A 46 -22.37 -25.13 4.05
CA HIS A 46 -21.67 -25.23 5.33
C HIS A 46 -21.19 -23.86 5.78
N ALA A 47 -21.29 -23.58 7.08
CA ALA A 47 -20.66 -22.43 7.72
C ALA A 47 -19.76 -22.94 8.85
N VAL A 48 -18.46 -22.63 8.77
CA VAL A 48 -17.46 -23.06 9.75
C VAL A 48 -16.91 -21.84 10.46
N GLY A 49 -17.11 -21.80 11.78
CA GLY A 49 -16.49 -20.82 12.66
C GLY A 49 -15.11 -21.28 13.12
N VAL A 50 -14.12 -20.41 13.02
CA VAL A 50 -12.75 -20.66 13.49
C VAL A 50 -12.32 -19.52 14.41
N ASP A 51 -12.10 -19.82 15.69
CA ASP A 51 -11.58 -18.87 16.66
C ASP A 51 -10.06 -19.06 16.84
N THR A 52 -9.31 -17.96 16.87
CA THR A 52 -7.84 -17.98 17.04
C THR A 52 -7.42 -17.58 18.46
N HIS A 53 -8.05 -18.21 19.45
CA HIS A 53 -7.83 -18.01 20.88
C HIS A 53 -8.23 -16.60 21.37
N SER A 54 -9.48 -16.23 21.11
CA SER A 54 -10.08 -15.00 21.62
C SER A 54 -10.41 -15.13 23.11
N SER A 55 -10.28 -14.02 23.84
CA SER A 55 -10.57 -13.96 25.29
C SER A 55 -11.74 -13.03 25.62
N ASP A 56 -12.42 -12.49 24.61
CA ASP A 56 -13.51 -11.52 24.71
C ASP A 56 -14.91 -12.14 24.55
N GLY A 57 -15.02 -13.47 24.56
CA GLY A 57 -16.27 -14.20 24.35
C GLY A 57 -16.62 -14.47 22.88
N SER A 58 -15.73 -14.15 21.92
CA SER A 58 -15.96 -14.42 20.49
C SER A 58 -16.34 -15.88 20.18
N ALA A 59 -15.62 -16.85 20.76
CA ALA A 59 -15.91 -18.27 20.56
C ALA A 59 -17.32 -18.67 21.04
N VAL A 60 -17.79 -18.08 22.15
CA VAL A 60 -19.13 -18.32 22.70
C VAL A 60 -20.21 -17.80 21.74
N LEU A 61 -20.02 -16.58 21.21
CA LEU A 61 -20.94 -15.98 20.24
C LEU A 61 -21.02 -16.81 18.95
N MET A 62 -19.87 -17.24 18.42
CA MET A 62 -19.84 -18.09 17.23
C MET A 62 -20.49 -19.45 17.48
N ARG A 63 -20.26 -20.06 18.64
CA ARG A 63 -20.85 -21.36 18.99
C ARG A 63 -22.37 -21.30 19.08
N ALA A 64 -22.90 -20.21 19.66
CA ALA A 64 -24.33 -20.00 19.74
C ALA A 64 -25.01 -19.85 18.36
N ALA A 65 -24.31 -19.31 17.36
CA ALA A 65 -24.87 -19.04 16.04
C ALA A 65 -24.59 -20.14 15.00
N LEU A 66 -23.40 -20.77 15.04
CA LEU A 66 -22.92 -21.70 14.03
C LEU A 66 -22.87 -23.16 14.50
N GLY A 67 -23.02 -23.41 15.81
CA GLY A 67 -22.79 -24.74 16.39
C GLY A 67 -21.31 -24.96 16.69
N ASP A 68 -20.71 -26.01 16.13
CA ASP A 68 -19.31 -26.32 16.42
C ASP A 68 -18.35 -25.25 15.87
N VAL A 69 -17.38 -24.86 16.70
CA VAL A 69 -16.36 -23.86 16.39
C VAL A 69 -14.99 -24.48 16.60
N LEU A 70 -14.10 -24.33 15.63
CA LEU A 70 -12.71 -24.73 15.75
C LEU A 70 -11.94 -23.68 16.55
N GLU A 71 -11.47 -24.03 17.74
CA GLU A 71 -10.59 -23.18 18.53
C GLU A 71 -9.13 -23.54 18.26
N LEU A 72 -8.37 -22.59 17.71
CA LEU A 72 -6.97 -22.72 17.36
C LEU A 72 -6.08 -21.92 18.32
N PRO A 73 -4.80 -22.30 18.48
CA PRO A 73 -3.88 -21.58 19.37
C PRO A 73 -3.72 -20.09 19.03
N ALA A 74 -3.37 -19.30 20.04
CA ALA A 74 -3.02 -17.89 19.85
C ALA A 74 -1.86 -17.73 18.85
N GLY A 75 -1.94 -16.71 18.00
CA GLY A 75 -0.92 -16.45 16.97
C GLY A 75 -1.10 -17.24 15.68
N THR A 76 -2.13 -18.10 15.59
CA THR A 76 -2.59 -18.67 14.32
C THR A 76 -2.93 -17.56 13.34
N THR A 77 -2.36 -17.62 12.12
CA THR A 77 -2.63 -16.63 11.07
C THR A 77 -4.00 -16.86 10.44
N PHE A 78 -4.57 -15.83 9.81
CA PHE A 78 -5.82 -15.96 9.06
C PHE A 78 -5.76 -17.08 8.01
N ALA A 79 -4.67 -17.15 7.26
CA ALA A 79 -4.44 -18.22 6.28
C ALA A 79 -4.46 -19.63 6.91
N ALA A 80 -3.83 -19.82 8.06
CA ALA A 80 -3.81 -21.10 8.77
C ALA A 80 -5.20 -21.46 9.34
N ALA A 81 -5.93 -20.46 9.86
CA ALA A 81 -7.30 -20.64 10.34
C ALA A 81 -8.25 -21.04 9.21
N VAL A 82 -8.15 -20.39 8.05
CA VAL A 82 -8.95 -20.77 6.87
C VAL A 82 -8.62 -22.19 6.42
N ALA A 83 -7.33 -22.56 6.37
CA ALA A 83 -6.92 -23.92 6.01
C ALA A 83 -7.50 -24.98 6.96
N ALA A 84 -7.47 -24.73 8.27
CA ALA A 84 -8.07 -25.62 9.27
C ALA A 84 -9.60 -25.71 9.12
N GLY A 85 -10.27 -24.59 8.92
CA GLY A 85 -11.73 -24.57 8.68
C GLY A 85 -12.15 -25.35 7.44
N LEU A 86 -11.39 -25.20 6.35
CA LEU A 86 -11.64 -25.95 5.11
C LEU A 86 -11.32 -27.44 5.21
N ALA A 87 -10.40 -27.84 6.09
CA ALA A 87 -10.08 -29.25 6.34
C ALA A 87 -11.16 -29.95 7.18
N ALA A 88 -11.88 -29.20 8.03
CA ALA A 88 -12.98 -29.72 8.84
C ALA A 88 -14.34 -29.72 8.10
N ALA A 89 -14.45 -29.03 6.96
CA ALA A 89 -15.67 -28.94 6.17
C ALA A 89 -15.71 -30.02 5.07
N PRO A 90 -16.90 -30.56 4.73
CA PRO A 90 -17.08 -31.35 3.52
C PRO A 90 -16.72 -30.55 2.26
N ALA A 91 -16.35 -31.24 1.18
CA ALA A 91 -16.02 -30.60 -0.10
C ALA A 91 -17.20 -29.80 -0.67
N SER A 92 -16.90 -28.66 -1.29
CA SER A 92 -17.91 -27.79 -1.92
C SER A 92 -17.34 -27.06 -3.12
N THR A 93 -18.18 -26.48 -3.97
CA THR A 93 -17.75 -25.83 -5.22
C THR A 93 -17.07 -24.49 -4.97
N TRP A 94 -17.49 -23.78 -3.94
CA TRP A 94 -16.98 -22.45 -3.61
C TRP A 94 -16.58 -22.34 -2.14
N VAL A 95 -15.61 -21.49 -1.88
CA VAL A 95 -15.20 -21.07 -0.55
C VAL A 95 -15.50 -19.58 -0.40
N TRP A 96 -16.24 -19.22 0.63
CA TRP A 96 -16.53 -17.83 0.98
C TRP A 96 -15.75 -17.45 2.24
N LEU A 97 -14.78 -16.54 2.08
CA LEU A 97 -13.94 -16.06 3.17
C LEU A 97 -14.64 -14.91 3.89
N LEU A 98 -14.72 -15.00 5.22
CA LEU A 98 -15.38 -14.00 6.06
C LEU A 98 -14.49 -13.64 7.25
N HIS A 99 -14.39 -12.34 7.51
CA HIS A 99 -13.78 -11.82 8.72
C HIS A 99 -14.85 -11.57 9.78
N ASP A 100 -14.47 -11.65 11.06
CA ASP A 100 -15.31 -11.31 12.20
C ASP A 100 -15.82 -9.86 12.22
N ASP A 101 -15.15 -8.96 11.51
CA ASP A 101 -15.46 -7.53 11.41
C ASP A 101 -15.95 -7.11 10.01
N ALA A 102 -16.58 -8.04 9.29
CA ALA A 102 -17.16 -7.82 7.97
C ALA A 102 -18.59 -8.38 7.88
N ALA A 103 -19.59 -7.50 7.72
CA ALA A 103 -21.00 -7.85 7.69
C ALA A 103 -21.57 -7.74 6.26
N PRO A 104 -21.90 -8.87 5.60
CA PRO A 104 -22.45 -8.86 4.25
C PRO A 104 -23.90 -8.37 4.20
N ALA A 105 -24.28 -7.69 3.11
CA ALA A 105 -25.70 -7.44 2.80
C ALA A 105 -26.44 -8.77 2.57
N ALA A 106 -27.76 -8.79 2.78
CA ALA A 106 -28.56 -10.02 2.74
C ALA A 106 -28.49 -10.76 1.38
N ASP A 107 -28.25 -10.06 0.29
CA ASP A 107 -28.15 -10.61 -1.06
C ASP A 107 -26.70 -10.76 -1.55
N ALA A 108 -25.70 -10.55 -0.68
CA ALA A 108 -24.29 -10.54 -1.08
C ALA A 108 -23.84 -11.88 -1.66
N LEU A 109 -24.17 -13.01 -1.01
CA LEU A 109 -23.77 -14.32 -1.51
C LEU A 109 -24.47 -14.67 -2.84
N GLU A 110 -25.76 -14.35 -2.95
CA GLU A 110 -26.54 -14.54 -4.18
C GLU A 110 -25.93 -13.78 -5.35
N ARG A 111 -25.60 -12.49 -5.15
CA ARG A 111 -24.99 -11.65 -6.18
C ARG A 111 -23.58 -12.11 -6.53
N LEU A 112 -22.79 -12.53 -5.54
CA LEU A 112 -21.47 -13.12 -5.80
C LEU A 112 -21.59 -14.36 -6.66
N LEU A 113 -22.59 -15.22 -6.46
CA LEU A 113 -22.80 -16.43 -7.26
C LEU A 113 -23.35 -16.13 -8.66
N ALA A 114 -24.18 -15.11 -8.81
CA ALA A 114 -24.77 -14.68 -10.09
C ALA A 114 -23.76 -13.99 -11.04
N ALA A 115 -22.58 -13.61 -10.55
CA ALA A 115 -21.54 -12.99 -11.37
C ALA A 115 -21.01 -13.93 -12.48
N ASP A 116 -20.31 -13.32 -13.44
CA ASP A 116 -19.75 -13.99 -14.62
C ASP A 116 -19.07 -15.34 -14.29
N PRO A 117 -19.48 -16.46 -14.93
CA PRO A 117 -18.94 -17.79 -14.67
C PRO A 117 -17.42 -17.91 -14.89
N GLY A 118 -16.85 -17.07 -15.75
CA GLY A 118 -15.40 -17.02 -16.01
C GLY A 118 -14.59 -16.42 -14.86
N THR A 119 -15.23 -15.69 -13.94
CA THR A 119 -14.58 -15.06 -12.79
C THR A 119 -14.54 -16.04 -11.61
N VAL A 120 -13.35 -16.57 -11.30
CA VAL A 120 -13.17 -17.64 -10.30
C VAL A 120 -12.87 -17.12 -8.90
N LEU A 121 -12.45 -15.85 -8.78
CA LEU A 121 -12.28 -15.14 -7.52
C LEU A 121 -13.08 -13.84 -7.59
N ARG A 122 -14.11 -13.74 -6.75
CA ARG A 122 -15.13 -12.71 -6.79
C ARG A 122 -15.09 -11.91 -5.49
N GLY A 123 -14.96 -10.60 -5.62
CA GLY A 123 -14.93 -9.69 -4.48
C GLY A 123 -16.16 -8.80 -4.43
N PRO A 124 -16.74 -8.56 -3.25
CA PRO A 124 -17.81 -7.59 -3.08
C PRO A 124 -17.27 -6.15 -3.15
N LYS A 125 -18.18 -5.18 -3.35
CA LYS A 125 -17.96 -3.78 -3.00
C LYS A 125 -17.94 -3.64 -1.49
N VAL A 126 -16.88 -3.06 -0.94
CA VAL A 126 -16.69 -2.90 0.50
C VAL A 126 -16.92 -1.45 0.89
N VAL A 127 -17.80 -1.26 1.86
CA VAL A 127 -18.18 0.04 2.42
C VAL A 127 -17.84 0.12 3.91
N ASP A 128 -17.79 1.33 4.46
CA ASP A 128 -17.47 1.53 5.86
C ASP A 128 -18.51 0.93 6.80
N TRP A 129 -18.04 0.46 7.96
CA TRP A 129 -18.87 -0.20 8.96
C TRP A 129 -19.92 0.74 9.53
N ASP A 130 -19.50 1.97 9.85
CA ASP A 130 -20.34 2.94 10.55
C ASP A 130 -21.16 3.80 9.57
N ASP A 131 -20.61 4.10 8.39
CA ASP A 131 -21.31 4.84 7.32
C ASP A 131 -21.21 4.10 5.97
N PRO A 132 -22.25 3.34 5.56
CA PRO A 132 -22.21 2.55 4.34
C PRO A 132 -22.17 3.39 3.06
N ARG A 133 -22.33 4.71 3.15
CA ARG A 133 -22.15 5.62 2.01
C ARG A 133 -20.68 5.86 1.72
N ILE A 134 -19.75 5.45 2.59
CA ILE A 134 -18.32 5.64 2.37
C ILE A 134 -17.74 4.36 1.78
N LEU A 135 -17.13 4.47 0.60
CA LEU A 135 -16.41 3.37 -0.04
C LEU A 135 -15.08 3.11 0.66
N ILE A 136 -14.81 1.84 0.90
CA ILE A 136 -13.51 1.35 1.37
C ILE A 136 -12.72 0.74 0.22
N GLU A 137 -13.37 -0.08 -0.58
CA GLU A 137 -12.70 -0.88 -1.60
C GLU A 137 -13.66 -1.38 -2.66
N VAL A 138 -13.23 -1.27 -3.92
CA VAL A 138 -13.93 -1.86 -5.07
C VAL A 138 -12.89 -2.61 -5.91
N GLY A 139 -12.35 -3.66 -5.31
CA GLY A 139 -11.24 -4.44 -5.83
C GLY A 139 -9.88 -3.82 -5.58
N VAL A 140 -8.84 -4.58 -5.90
CA VAL A 140 -7.48 -4.28 -5.51
C VAL A 140 -6.56 -4.35 -6.71
N SER A 141 -5.71 -3.34 -6.82
CA SER A 141 -4.54 -3.32 -7.70
C SER A 141 -3.29 -3.01 -6.89
N THR A 142 -2.14 -2.96 -7.57
CA THR A 142 -0.86 -2.59 -6.96
C THR A 142 -0.08 -1.60 -7.80
N ASP A 143 0.66 -0.72 -7.13
CA ASP A 143 1.65 0.13 -7.80
C ASP A 143 3.00 -0.59 -7.97
N ALA A 144 3.95 0.08 -8.63
CA ALA A 144 5.30 -0.44 -8.87
C ALA A 144 6.10 -0.73 -7.59
N SER A 145 5.68 -0.23 -6.43
CA SER A 145 6.27 -0.54 -5.13
C SER A 145 5.66 -1.79 -4.47
N GLY A 146 4.54 -2.28 -5.00
CA GLY A 146 3.75 -3.36 -4.41
C GLY A 146 2.75 -2.87 -3.38
N ARG A 147 2.51 -1.56 -3.26
CA ARG A 147 1.47 -1.01 -2.39
C ARG A 147 0.10 -1.35 -2.96
N ARG A 148 -0.77 -1.79 -2.06
CA ARG A 148 -2.19 -2.06 -2.28
C ARG A 148 -2.94 -0.77 -2.63
N LEU A 149 -3.75 -0.81 -3.68
CA LEU A 149 -4.65 0.26 -4.11
C LEU A 149 -6.07 -0.31 -4.19
N THR A 150 -7.01 0.28 -3.46
CA THR A 150 -8.39 -0.21 -3.27
C THR A 150 -9.37 0.19 -4.38
N GLY A 151 -8.88 0.86 -5.42
CA GLY A 151 -9.71 1.39 -6.49
C GLY A 151 -10.57 2.60 -6.12
N VAL A 152 -10.44 3.12 -4.89
CA VAL A 152 -11.20 4.28 -4.38
C VAL A 152 -10.29 5.24 -3.60
N GLU A 153 -10.69 6.51 -3.52
CA GLU A 153 -10.03 7.52 -2.70
C GLU A 153 -10.50 7.46 -1.23
N PRO A 154 -9.65 7.83 -0.25
CA PRO A 154 -10.06 7.84 1.15
C PRO A 154 -11.24 8.77 1.41
N GLY A 155 -12.35 8.22 1.92
CA GLY A 155 -13.57 8.99 2.23
C GLY A 155 -14.46 9.25 1.01
N GLU A 156 -14.18 8.58 -0.11
CA GLU A 156 -15.02 8.63 -1.30
C GLU A 156 -16.44 8.13 -0.98
N GLN A 157 -17.45 8.86 -1.46
CA GLN A 157 -18.86 8.53 -1.27
C GLN A 157 -19.33 7.56 -2.36
N ASP A 158 -20.16 6.59 -2.00
CA ASP A 158 -20.82 5.69 -2.94
C ASP A 158 -22.02 6.40 -3.58
N GLN A 159 -21.86 6.76 -4.84
CA GLN A 159 -22.89 7.36 -5.69
C GLN A 159 -23.17 6.46 -6.91
N GLY A 160 -22.75 5.20 -6.86
CA GLY A 160 -22.86 4.24 -7.96
C GLY A 160 -21.76 4.36 -9.03
N GLN A 161 -20.75 5.21 -8.82
CA GLN A 161 -19.65 5.41 -9.78
C GLN A 161 -18.76 4.16 -9.98
N HIS A 162 -18.94 3.13 -9.17
CA HIS A 162 -18.22 1.87 -9.26
C HIS A 162 -19.14 0.65 -9.34
N ASP A 163 -20.37 0.83 -9.82
CA ASP A 163 -21.37 -0.24 -9.91
C ASP A 163 -21.20 -1.15 -11.13
N GLU A 164 -20.24 -0.85 -12.00
CA GLU A 164 -19.88 -1.69 -13.15
C GLU A 164 -18.94 -2.84 -12.73
N PRO A 165 -19.29 -4.11 -13.04
CA PRO A 165 -18.37 -5.24 -12.87
C PRO A 165 -17.08 -5.03 -13.66
N ARG A 166 -15.95 -5.35 -13.04
CA ARG A 166 -14.64 -5.20 -13.67
C ARG A 166 -13.63 -6.22 -13.19
N ASP A 167 -12.69 -6.55 -14.08
CA ASP A 167 -11.54 -7.37 -13.76
C ASP A 167 -10.51 -6.55 -12.96
N VAL A 168 -9.96 -7.19 -11.93
CA VAL A 168 -8.99 -6.57 -11.01
C VAL A 168 -7.85 -7.54 -10.73
N LEU A 169 -6.76 -7.07 -10.11
CA LEU A 169 -5.66 -7.95 -9.75
C LEU A 169 -6.01 -8.88 -8.58
N ALA A 170 -6.73 -8.34 -7.60
CA ALA A 170 -7.08 -9.00 -6.36
C ALA A 170 -8.37 -8.39 -5.77
N VAL A 171 -8.92 -9.06 -4.75
CA VAL A 171 -10.06 -8.59 -3.96
C VAL A 171 -9.80 -8.89 -2.49
N GLY A 172 -10.23 -8.02 -1.59
CA GLY A 172 -10.04 -8.21 -0.15
C GLY A 172 -10.66 -9.50 0.36
N THR A 173 -9.99 -10.16 1.30
CA THR A 173 -10.42 -11.46 1.86
C THR A 173 -11.63 -11.36 2.78
N ALA A 174 -12.06 -10.15 3.16
CA ALA A 174 -13.18 -9.90 4.08
C ALA A 174 -14.58 -10.28 3.54
N GLY A 175 -14.62 -10.89 2.36
CA GLY A 175 -15.84 -11.33 1.69
C GLY A 175 -15.61 -12.05 0.38
N ALA A 176 -14.37 -12.49 0.13
CA ALA A 176 -14.00 -13.05 -1.16
C ALA A 176 -14.64 -14.42 -1.36
N LEU A 177 -15.26 -14.64 -2.52
CA LEU A 177 -15.79 -15.93 -2.95
C LEU A 177 -14.85 -16.51 -4.01
N VAL A 178 -14.29 -17.69 -3.75
CA VAL A 178 -13.28 -18.33 -4.60
C VAL A 178 -13.67 -19.75 -4.97
N ARG A 179 -13.47 -20.12 -6.23
CA ARG A 179 -13.78 -21.47 -6.73
C ARG A 179 -12.82 -22.48 -6.10
N ARG A 180 -13.36 -23.58 -5.57
CA ARG A 180 -12.61 -24.51 -4.72
C ARG A 180 -11.48 -25.23 -5.46
N ASP A 181 -11.73 -25.65 -6.69
CA ASP A 181 -10.73 -26.28 -7.56
C ASP A 181 -9.50 -25.38 -7.78
N VAL A 182 -9.73 -24.09 -8.04
CA VAL A 182 -8.65 -23.10 -8.22
C VAL A 182 -7.94 -22.84 -6.90
N TRP A 183 -8.69 -22.73 -5.80
CA TRP A 183 -8.13 -22.58 -4.46
C TRP A 183 -7.15 -23.71 -4.13
N ASP A 184 -7.55 -24.96 -4.34
CA ASP A 184 -6.70 -26.12 -4.07
C ASP A 184 -5.51 -26.18 -5.04
N ALA A 185 -5.71 -25.87 -6.32
CA ALA A 185 -4.65 -25.88 -7.34
C ALA A 185 -3.53 -24.85 -7.07
N ILE A 186 -3.87 -23.67 -6.57
CA ILE A 186 -2.88 -22.65 -6.18
C ILE A 186 -2.36 -22.85 -4.74
N GLY A 187 -2.95 -23.80 -4.00
CA GLY A 187 -2.60 -24.20 -2.64
C GLY A 187 -3.18 -23.32 -1.52
N GLY A 188 -4.19 -22.49 -1.80
CA GLY A 188 -4.83 -21.57 -0.85
C GLY A 188 -3.99 -20.33 -0.47
N LEU A 189 -4.17 -19.84 0.76
CA LEU A 189 -3.43 -18.70 1.31
C LEU A 189 -2.05 -19.12 1.86
N ASP A 190 -1.07 -18.22 1.75
CA ASP A 190 0.28 -18.45 2.27
C ASP A 190 0.40 -18.00 3.73
N VAL A 191 0.55 -18.98 4.64
CA VAL A 191 0.64 -18.77 6.09
C VAL A 191 1.83 -17.89 6.52
N GLU A 192 2.83 -17.71 5.66
CA GLU A 192 4.05 -16.94 5.97
C GLU A 192 3.91 -15.43 5.76
N ILE A 193 2.88 -14.97 5.04
CA ILE A 193 2.63 -13.54 4.77
C ILE A 193 2.26 -12.80 6.07
N GLY A 194 1.46 -13.44 6.92
CA GLY A 194 0.98 -12.89 8.17
C GLY A 194 -0.32 -12.11 8.01
N MET A 195 -0.23 -10.77 7.93
CA MET A 195 -1.40 -9.87 7.92
C MET A 195 -1.27 -8.84 6.77
N PHE A 196 -2.39 -8.45 6.16
CA PHE A 196 -2.59 -7.34 5.20
C PHE A 196 -2.27 -7.55 3.71
N ALA A 197 -1.64 -8.65 3.29
CA ALA A 197 -1.32 -8.86 1.86
C ALA A 197 -1.73 -10.23 1.31
N ASP A 198 -2.54 -10.98 2.06
CA ASP A 198 -3.03 -12.31 1.67
C ASP A 198 -3.92 -12.23 0.42
N ASP A 199 -4.69 -11.16 0.29
CA ASP A 199 -5.50 -10.85 -0.88
C ASP A 199 -4.67 -10.63 -2.16
N LEU A 200 -3.59 -9.85 -2.07
CA LEU A 200 -2.69 -9.56 -3.17
C LEU A 200 -1.96 -10.81 -3.63
N ASP A 201 -1.61 -11.69 -2.69
CA ASP A 201 -1.00 -12.95 -3.02
C ASP A 201 -1.96 -13.92 -3.68
N LEU A 202 -3.17 -14.06 -3.12
CA LEU A 202 -4.23 -14.89 -3.67
C LEU A 202 -4.59 -14.45 -5.08
N GLY A 203 -4.92 -13.16 -5.26
CA GLY A 203 -5.29 -12.61 -6.56
C GLY A 203 -4.20 -12.75 -7.60
N ARG A 204 -2.93 -12.47 -7.25
CA ARG A 204 -1.80 -12.71 -8.17
C ARG A 204 -1.62 -14.17 -8.53
N SER A 205 -1.82 -15.08 -7.59
CA SER A 205 -1.71 -16.51 -7.84
C SER A 205 -2.83 -17.00 -8.77
N VAL A 206 -4.06 -16.51 -8.58
CA VAL A 206 -5.21 -16.80 -9.45
C VAL A 206 -4.99 -16.25 -10.87
N VAL A 207 -4.61 -14.98 -11.00
CA VAL A 207 -4.32 -14.36 -12.30
C VAL A 207 -3.13 -15.05 -12.97
N GLY A 208 -2.08 -15.36 -12.21
CA GLY A 208 -0.91 -16.06 -12.70
C GLY A 208 -1.22 -17.50 -13.17
N ALA A 209 -2.24 -18.14 -12.60
CA ALA A 209 -2.76 -19.42 -13.09
C ALA A 209 -3.65 -19.28 -14.35
N GLY A 210 -3.82 -18.06 -14.89
CA GLY A 210 -4.61 -17.81 -16.09
C GLY A 210 -6.11 -17.62 -15.85
N HIS A 211 -6.54 -17.47 -14.59
CA HIS A 211 -7.93 -17.27 -14.25
C HIS A 211 -8.27 -15.79 -14.00
N ARG A 212 -9.57 -15.45 -14.07
CA ARG A 212 -10.05 -14.08 -13.88
C ARG A 212 -10.45 -13.82 -12.44
N VAL A 213 -10.08 -12.62 -11.96
CA VAL A 213 -10.47 -12.06 -10.68
C VAL A 213 -11.31 -10.82 -10.96
N GLY A 214 -12.45 -10.69 -10.29
CA GLY A 214 -13.41 -9.64 -10.60
C GLY A 214 -14.13 -9.11 -9.37
N VAL A 215 -14.53 -7.84 -9.46
CA VAL A 215 -15.41 -7.23 -8.46
C VAL A 215 -16.85 -7.40 -8.90
N VAL A 216 -17.72 -7.69 -7.94
CA VAL A 216 -19.16 -7.80 -8.11
C VAL A 216 -19.79 -6.66 -7.31
N PRO A 217 -19.98 -5.47 -7.90
CA PRO A 217 -20.37 -4.28 -7.14
C PRO A 217 -21.75 -4.37 -6.50
N GLY A 218 -22.62 -5.19 -7.08
CA GLY A 218 -23.92 -5.47 -6.49
C GLY A 218 -23.81 -6.18 -5.14
N ALA A 219 -22.79 -7.01 -4.92
CA ALA A 219 -22.57 -7.64 -3.62
C ALA A 219 -21.87 -6.64 -2.69
N VAL A 220 -22.53 -6.24 -1.62
CA VAL A 220 -22.03 -5.22 -0.70
C VAL A 220 -21.68 -5.82 0.65
N ILE A 221 -20.53 -5.43 1.22
CA ILE A 221 -20.11 -5.79 2.58
C ILE A 221 -19.69 -4.54 3.34
N ARG A 222 -20.15 -4.42 4.59
CA ARG A 222 -19.65 -3.43 5.55
C ARG A 222 -18.44 -3.98 6.29
N HIS A 223 -17.34 -3.23 6.39
CA HIS A 223 -16.12 -3.73 7.03
C HIS A 223 -15.47 -2.70 7.96
N ALA A 224 -15.25 -3.08 9.23
CA ALA A 224 -14.68 -2.18 10.23
C ALA A 224 -13.16 -2.00 10.10
N ARG A 225 -12.49 -2.90 9.36
CA ARG A 225 -11.03 -2.94 9.18
C ARG A 225 -10.30 -2.83 10.51
N ALA A 226 -10.76 -3.54 11.53
CA ALA A 226 -10.43 -3.30 12.92
C ALA A 226 -8.91 -3.34 13.19
N ALA A 227 -8.19 -4.23 12.50
CA ALA A 227 -6.73 -4.31 12.54
C ALA A 227 -6.05 -3.09 11.88
N THR A 228 -6.53 -2.63 10.72
CA THR A 228 -5.94 -1.52 9.96
C THR A 228 -6.25 -0.16 10.59
N THR A 229 -7.46 0.01 11.14
CA THR A 229 -7.94 1.24 11.79
C THR A 229 -7.56 1.33 13.27
N GLY A 230 -6.84 0.33 13.80
CA GLY A 230 -6.39 0.31 15.19
C GLY A 230 -7.50 0.10 16.21
N ARG A 231 -8.73 -0.24 15.77
CA ARG A 231 -9.85 -0.61 16.65
C ARG A 231 -9.63 -1.97 17.33
N ARG A 232 -8.75 -2.81 16.79
CA ARG A 232 -8.26 -4.07 17.38
C ARG A 232 -6.77 -3.99 17.66
N ARG A 233 -6.35 -4.41 18.85
CA ARG A 233 -4.93 -4.53 19.21
C ARG A 233 -4.38 -5.84 18.65
N THR A 234 -3.51 -5.76 17.65
CA THR A 234 -2.94 -6.95 16.98
C THR A 234 -1.55 -7.34 17.51
N GLY A 235 -1.06 -6.66 18.55
CA GLY A 235 0.29 -6.87 19.10
C GLY A 235 1.44 -6.48 18.15
N THR A 236 1.13 -6.09 16.92
CA THR A 236 2.09 -5.74 15.87
C THR A 236 1.81 -4.35 15.34
N ARG A 237 2.87 -3.64 14.92
CA ARG A 237 2.70 -2.35 14.25
C ARG A 237 2.14 -2.59 12.85
N ALA A 238 0.90 -2.18 12.61
CA ALA A 238 0.18 -2.42 11.36
C ALA A 238 0.99 -1.98 10.12
N VAL A 239 1.65 -0.82 10.21
CA VAL A 239 2.51 -0.30 9.13
C VAL A 239 3.70 -1.23 8.87
N ALA A 240 4.48 -1.64 9.88
CA ALA A 240 5.57 -2.60 9.69
C ALA A 240 5.09 -3.95 9.14
N ALA A 241 3.94 -4.45 9.63
CA ALA A 241 3.37 -5.72 9.18
C ALA A 241 3.01 -5.64 7.69
N ASP A 242 2.30 -4.59 7.28
CA ASP A 242 1.96 -4.31 5.88
C ASP A 242 3.21 -4.14 5.00
N ARG A 243 4.23 -3.40 5.46
CA ARG A 243 5.50 -3.24 4.74
C ARG A 243 6.22 -4.56 4.51
N ARG A 244 6.31 -5.40 5.54
CA ARG A 244 6.88 -6.74 5.46
C ARG A 244 6.09 -7.61 4.48
N ALA A 245 4.77 -7.66 4.61
CA ALA A 245 3.90 -8.51 3.80
C ALA A 245 3.99 -8.14 2.31
N ARG A 246 3.96 -6.84 1.97
CA ARG A 246 4.14 -6.36 0.59
C ARG A 246 5.49 -6.74 0.00
N ALA A 247 6.58 -6.58 0.76
CA ALA A 247 7.91 -6.96 0.32
C ALA A 247 8.00 -8.48 0.09
N TYR A 248 7.42 -9.27 0.99
CA TYR A 248 7.35 -10.72 0.88
C TYR A 248 6.62 -11.16 -0.39
N VAL A 249 5.38 -10.70 -0.60
CA VAL A 249 4.58 -11.06 -1.79
C VAL A 249 5.29 -10.64 -3.07
N ARG A 250 5.92 -9.46 -3.08
CA ARG A 250 6.68 -8.99 -4.23
C ARG A 250 7.87 -9.90 -4.56
N LEU A 251 8.63 -10.33 -3.56
CA LEU A 251 9.76 -11.23 -3.75
C LEU A 251 9.29 -12.65 -4.12
N ALA A 252 8.17 -13.09 -3.57
CA ALA A 252 7.58 -14.40 -3.83
C ALA A 252 7.12 -14.56 -5.29
N HIS A 253 6.56 -13.49 -5.88
CA HIS A 253 6.12 -13.45 -7.28
C HIS A 253 7.20 -12.92 -8.25
N ALA A 254 8.40 -12.59 -7.76
CA ALA A 254 9.45 -12.08 -8.62
C ALA A 254 10.04 -13.18 -9.52
N ARG A 255 10.06 -12.91 -10.83
CA ARG A 255 10.79 -13.73 -11.81
C ARG A 255 12.26 -13.83 -11.39
N THR A 256 12.86 -15.00 -11.53
CA THR A 256 14.25 -15.25 -11.09
C THR A 256 15.23 -14.24 -11.70
N ALA A 257 15.09 -13.92 -12.99
CA ALA A 257 15.92 -12.92 -13.65
C ALA A 257 15.74 -11.48 -13.12
N GLN A 258 14.57 -11.16 -12.55
CA GLN A 258 14.25 -9.82 -12.01
C GLN A 258 14.52 -9.73 -10.51
N LEU A 259 14.91 -10.82 -9.86
CA LEU A 259 15.08 -10.88 -8.42
C LEU A 259 16.17 -9.92 -7.92
N PRO A 260 17.39 -9.86 -8.50
CA PRO A 260 18.42 -8.94 -8.02
C PRO A 260 17.97 -7.48 -8.07
N VAL A 261 17.32 -7.09 -9.17
CA VAL A 261 16.77 -5.73 -9.34
C VAL A 261 15.64 -5.45 -8.36
N THR A 262 14.78 -6.44 -8.09
CA THR A 262 13.68 -6.31 -7.12
C THR A 262 14.20 -6.15 -5.71
N ILE A 263 15.21 -6.94 -5.33
CA ILE A 263 15.92 -6.83 -4.06
C ILE A 263 16.56 -5.46 -3.92
N ALA A 264 17.36 -5.03 -4.91
CA ALA A 264 18.01 -3.73 -4.90
C ALA A 264 17.00 -2.58 -4.74
N ARG A 265 15.88 -2.62 -5.47
CA ARG A 265 14.82 -1.61 -5.36
C ARG A 265 14.13 -1.61 -4.00
N LEU A 266 13.90 -2.77 -3.39
CA LEU A 266 13.32 -2.88 -2.06
C LEU A 266 14.26 -2.35 -0.99
N VAL A 267 15.55 -2.74 -1.05
CA VAL A 267 16.58 -2.30 -0.10
C VAL A 267 16.77 -0.80 -0.19
N VAL A 268 17.11 -0.29 -1.39
CA VAL A 268 17.33 1.14 -1.61
C VAL A 268 16.07 1.94 -1.30
N GLY A 269 14.90 1.46 -1.71
CA GLY A 269 13.62 2.12 -1.46
C GLY A 269 13.28 2.23 0.03
N ALA A 270 13.53 1.17 0.82
CA ALA A 270 13.31 1.16 2.25
C ALA A 270 14.30 2.08 2.98
N LEU A 271 15.57 2.07 2.59
CA LEU A 271 16.60 2.94 3.17
C LEU A 271 16.32 4.43 2.91
N ILE A 272 15.98 4.79 1.65
CA ILE A 272 15.62 6.18 1.30
C ILE A 272 14.37 6.62 2.08
N ALA A 273 13.34 5.76 2.18
CA ALA A 273 12.13 6.08 2.91
C ALA A 273 12.40 6.26 4.42
N ALA A 274 13.18 5.36 5.03
CA ALA A 274 13.58 5.46 6.42
C ALA A 274 14.41 6.73 6.69
N ALA A 275 15.39 7.03 5.84
CA ALA A 275 16.20 8.24 5.92
C ALA A 275 15.34 9.52 5.86
N GLY A 276 14.42 9.60 4.90
CA GLY A 276 13.49 10.74 4.81
C GLY A 276 12.59 10.89 6.04
N LEU A 277 12.15 9.79 6.65
CA LEU A 277 11.36 9.81 7.88
C LEU A 277 12.20 10.20 9.11
N LEU A 278 13.48 9.83 9.16
CA LEU A 278 14.41 10.27 10.20
C LEU A 278 14.69 11.78 10.10
N LEU A 279 14.89 12.30 8.89
CA LEU A 279 15.00 13.73 8.64
C LEU A 279 13.73 14.48 9.08
N GLY A 280 12.56 13.89 8.83
CA GLY A 280 11.28 14.39 9.32
C GLY A 280 11.00 14.16 10.81
N ARG A 281 12.00 13.72 11.60
CA ARG A 281 11.91 13.38 13.04
C ARG A 281 10.79 12.39 13.38
N ARG A 282 10.58 11.40 12.52
CA ARG A 282 9.60 10.29 12.71
C ARG A 282 10.31 8.93 12.82
N PRO A 283 11.12 8.70 13.88
CA PRO A 283 11.99 7.52 13.97
C PRO A 283 11.19 6.21 14.05
N ARG A 284 10.01 6.22 14.69
CA ARG A 284 9.16 5.02 14.77
C ARG A 284 8.71 4.56 13.38
N LEU A 285 8.24 5.48 12.54
CA LEU A 285 7.82 5.18 11.17
C LEU A 285 9.01 4.80 10.29
N ALA A 286 10.19 5.38 10.52
CA ALA A 286 11.41 4.96 9.83
C ALA A 286 11.74 3.48 10.11
N LEU A 287 11.62 3.04 11.37
CA LEU A 287 11.76 1.62 11.73
C LEU A 287 10.66 0.74 11.14
N ASP A 288 9.45 1.27 10.88
CA ASP A 288 8.40 0.53 10.17
C ASP A 288 8.77 0.28 8.70
N GLU A 289 9.40 1.25 8.02
CA GLU A 289 9.85 1.08 6.62
C GLU A 289 10.91 -0.02 6.48
N LEU A 290 11.82 -0.15 7.45
CA LEU A 290 12.83 -1.20 7.47
C LEU A 290 12.24 -2.61 7.64
N ALA A 291 10.97 -2.74 8.03
CA ALA A 291 10.29 -4.04 8.09
C ALA A 291 10.20 -4.74 6.72
N ALA A 292 10.31 -3.98 5.61
CA ALA A 292 10.41 -4.52 4.26
C ALA A 292 11.65 -5.41 4.04
N LEU A 293 12.67 -5.31 4.90
CA LEU A 293 13.89 -6.12 4.82
C LEU A 293 13.78 -7.45 5.60
N ARG A 294 12.75 -7.61 6.43
CA ARG A 294 12.55 -8.82 7.24
C ARG A 294 12.46 -10.13 6.44
N PRO A 295 11.89 -10.18 5.22
CA PRO A 295 11.91 -11.39 4.40
C PRO A 295 13.31 -11.95 4.13
N PHE A 296 14.35 -11.11 4.14
CA PHE A 296 15.74 -11.56 3.94
C PHE A 296 16.30 -12.35 5.13
N LEU A 297 15.72 -12.22 6.32
CA LEU A 297 16.15 -12.96 7.52
C LEU A 297 15.70 -14.42 7.50
N ARG A 298 14.76 -14.78 6.61
CA ARG A 298 14.22 -16.14 6.48
C ARG A 298 14.19 -16.55 4.99
N PRO A 299 15.36 -16.71 4.37
CA PRO A 299 15.46 -17.03 2.93
C PRO A 299 14.83 -18.38 2.60
N ASP A 300 14.79 -19.32 3.55
CA ASP A 300 14.15 -20.63 3.41
C ASP A 300 12.63 -20.51 3.16
N ARG A 301 11.94 -19.63 3.91
CA ARG A 301 10.51 -19.36 3.77
C ARG A 301 10.21 -18.72 2.42
N LEU A 302 11.02 -17.73 2.03
CA LEU A 302 10.89 -17.08 0.74
C LEU A 302 11.15 -18.06 -0.43
N ALA A 303 12.14 -18.94 -0.30
CA ALA A 303 12.43 -19.95 -1.33
C ALA A 303 11.26 -20.93 -1.50
N ARG A 304 10.63 -21.39 -0.41
CA ARG A 304 9.42 -22.23 -0.44
C ARG A 304 8.26 -21.51 -1.14
N ALA A 305 8.00 -20.26 -0.74
CA ALA A 305 6.99 -19.40 -1.36
C ALA A 305 7.19 -19.22 -2.87
N ARG A 306 8.44 -19.01 -3.31
CA ARG A 306 8.76 -18.88 -4.73
C ARG A 306 8.58 -20.20 -5.48
N ARG A 307 8.96 -21.33 -4.89
CA ARG A 307 8.77 -22.67 -5.50
C ARG A 307 7.29 -22.95 -5.76
N ARG A 308 6.43 -22.66 -4.78
CA ARG A 308 4.96 -22.80 -4.90
C ARG A 308 4.37 -21.95 -6.04
N ARG A 309 4.98 -20.82 -6.35
CA ARG A 309 4.52 -19.85 -7.38
C ARG A 309 5.32 -19.93 -8.69
N ARG A 310 6.12 -20.98 -8.90
CA ARG A 310 6.92 -21.14 -10.14
C ARG A 310 6.05 -21.40 -11.37
N THR A 311 4.91 -22.05 -11.17
CA THR A 311 3.98 -22.42 -12.23
C THR A 311 3.02 -21.30 -12.60
N THR A 312 2.93 -20.25 -11.78
CA THR A 312 2.08 -19.09 -12.05
C THR A 312 2.81 -18.07 -12.93
N GLY A 313 2.15 -17.63 -13.99
CA GLY A 313 2.58 -16.55 -14.87
C GLY A 313 2.55 -15.17 -14.21
N ALA A 314 3.03 -14.16 -14.94
CA ALA A 314 2.92 -12.77 -14.49
C ALA A 314 1.55 -12.19 -14.88
N PRO A 315 0.93 -11.35 -14.03
CA PRO A 315 -0.33 -10.72 -14.36
C PRO A 315 -0.18 -9.75 -15.54
N ASP A 316 -1.27 -9.54 -16.28
CA ASP A 316 -1.33 -8.50 -17.31
C ASP A 316 -1.09 -7.12 -16.68
N ARG A 317 -0.35 -6.27 -17.39
CA ARG A 317 -0.06 -4.89 -16.99
C ARG A 317 -1.31 -4.03 -16.91
N SER A 318 -2.40 -4.41 -17.59
CA SER A 318 -3.69 -3.72 -17.51
C SER A 318 -4.31 -3.77 -16.10
N LEU A 319 -4.07 -4.86 -15.36
CA LEU A 319 -4.55 -5.07 -13.99
C LEU A 319 -3.68 -4.34 -12.95
N LEU A 320 -2.52 -3.84 -13.35
CA LEU A 320 -1.62 -3.06 -12.51
C LEU A 320 -1.93 -1.57 -12.66
N ALA A 321 -1.87 -0.83 -11.55
CA ALA A 321 -2.08 0.60 -11.61
C ALA A 321 -1.01 1.26 -12.49
N ARG A 322 -1.47 1.96 -13.54
CA ARG A 322 -0.59 2.75 -14.41
C ARG A 322 0.04 3.84 -13.56
N GLY A 323 1.39 3.87 -13.51
CA GLY A 323 2.19 4.64 -12.57
C GLY A 323 2.16 6.17 -12.69
N GLY A 324 1.04 6.78 -13.08
CA GLY A 324 0.79 8.20 -12.94
C GLY A 324 0.08 8.48 -11.62
N SER A 325 0.54 9.46 -10.85
CA SER A 325 -0.23 10.18 -9.82
C SER A 325 -0.39 9.64 -8.38
N HIS A 326 0.39 8.66 -7.89
CA HIS A 326 0.25 8.23 -6.48
C HIS A 326 1.46 8.44 -5.55
N TRP A 327 2.47 9.23 -5.97
CA TRP A 327 3.58 9.60 -5.07
C TRP A 327 3.09 10.45 -3.87
N ARG A 328 2.00 11.23 -4.05
CA ARG A 328 1.36 12.04 -2.97
C ARG A 328 0.67 11.19 -1.89
N LEU A 329 0.40 9.91 -2.15
CA LEU A 329 -0.24 9.01 -1.18
C LEU A 329 0.77 8.28 -0.27
N ARG A 330 2.08 8.58 -0.36
CA ARG A 330 3.08 7.99 0.56
C ARG A 330 2.93 8.44 2.02
N ALA A 331 2.22 9.56 2.27
CA ALA A 331 2.13 10.16 3.60
C ALA A 331 0.83 9.87 4.37
N ARG A 332 -0.12 9.12 3.81
CA ARG A 332 -1.40 8.85 4.46
C ARG A 332 -1.70 7.35 4.50
N TRP A 333 -1.03 6.63 5.40
CA TRP A 333 -1.82 5.75 6.25
C TRP A 333 -2.83 6.66 6.96
N PRO A 334 -4.12 6.32 7.12
CA PRO A 334 -4.97 7.12 7.98
C PRO A 334 -4.22 7.24 9.30
N ALA A 335 -3.78 8.45 9.63
CA ALA A 335 -3.34 8.77 10.96
C ALA A 335 -4.60 8.50 11.79
N VAL A 336 -4.68 7.30 12.34
CA VAL A 336 -5.62 6.96 13.39
C VAL A 336 -5.14 7.81 14.54
N ASP A 337 -5.72 9.00 14.60
CA ASP A 337 -5.63 9.86 15.75
C ASP A 337 -6.75 9.39 16.67
N PRO A 338 -6.48 8.55 17.69
CA PRO A 338 -7.52 8.04 18.59
C PRO A 338 -8.23 9.17 19.36
N ALA A 339 -7.71 10.40 19.30
CA ALA A 339 -8.29 11.59 19.89
C ALA A 339 -9.45 12.21 19.08
N ARG A 340 -9.64 11.85 17.79
CA ARG A 340 -10.83 12.31 17.04
C ARG A 340 -11.99 11.33 17.23
N ARG A 341 -12.47 11.27 18.48
CA ARG A 341 -13.82 10.81 18.79
C ARG A 341 -14.83 11.62 17.97
N HIS A 342 -15.90 10.95 17.57
CA HIS A 342 -17.07 11.52 16.92
C HIS A 342 -17.55 12.80 17.63
N GLY A 343 -17.20 13.94 17.05
CA GLY A 343 -17.99 15.15 17.16
C GLY A 343 -18.73 15.28 15.83
N ALA A 344 -20.05 15.10 15.87
CA ALA A 344 -20.94 15.43 14.78
C ALA A 344 -20.56 16.82 14.25
N ARG A 345 -20.09 16.90 12.99
CA ARG A 345 -20.01 18.17 12.28
C ARG A 345 -21.39 18.42 11.66
N PRO A 346 -22.02 19.58 11.90
CA PRO A 346 -23.28 19.90 11.24
C PRO A 346 -23.07 19.96 9.73
N ALA A 347 -24.04 19.41 9.00
CA ALA A 347 -24.15 19.53 7.57
C ALA A 347 -24.03 21.01 7.14
N GLN A 348 -23.08 21.32 6.28
CA GLN A 348 -23.07 22.60 5.56
C GLN A 348 -23.88 22.46 4.27
N PRO A 349 -24.75 23.42 3.92
CA PRO A 349 -25.59 23.33 2.75
C PRO A 349 -24.81 23.53 1.44
N HIS A 350 -25.35 22.93 0.39
CA HIS A 350 -24.88 22.91 -0.98
C HIS A 350 -24.62 24.28 -1.62
N GLY A 351 -23.63 24.33 -2.51
CA GLY A 351 -23.45 25.46 -3.41
C GLY A 351 -22.08 25.57 -4.08
N ALA A 352 -21.61 24.55 -4.80
CA ALA A 352 -20.52 24.74 -5.76
C ALA A 352 -20.68 23.78 -6.95
N ARG A 353 -20.94 24.36 -8.12
CA ARG A 353 -21.03 23.69 -9.42
C ARG A 353 -19.79 22.81 -9.66
N PRO A 354 -19.93 21.59 -10.20
CA PRO A 354 -18.78 20.76 -10.51
C PRO A 354 -17.98 21.40 -11.64
N ALA A 355 -16.79 21.92 -11.32
CA ALA A 355 -15.81 22.25 -12.34
C ALA A 355 -15.40 20.95 -13.04
N GLN A 356 -15.80 20.80 -14.31
CA GLN A 356 -15.32 19.77 -15.23
C GLN A 356 -13.79 19.80 -15.26
N ARG A 357 -13.14 18.97 -14.45
CA ARG A 357 -11.69 18.77 -14.53
C ARG A 357 -11.41 17.82 -15.67
N HIS A 358 -10.84 18.41 -16.72
CA HIS A 358 -10.35 17.75 -17.91
C HIS A 358 -9.51 16.52 -17.54
N GLY A 359 -9.79 15.42 -18.25
CA GLY A 359 -9.07 14.16 -18.12
C GLY A 359 -7.56 14.37 -18.05
N ALA A 360 -6.95 13.77 -17.04
CA ALA A 360 -5.50 13.67 -16.94
C ALA A 360 -4.99 12.96 -18.20
N ARG A 361 -4.46 13.74 -19.14
CA ARG A 361 -3.83 13.20 -20.34
C ARG A 361 -2.71 12.24 -19.93
N PRO A 362 -2.55 11.11 -20.63
CA PRO A 362 -1.50 10.15 -20.35
C PRO A 362 -0.15 10.87 -20.42
N ALA A 363 0.64 10.79 -19.35
CA ALA A 363 2.03 11.22 -19.36
C ALA A 363 2.79 10.29 -20.33
N GLN A 364 2.84 10.68 -21.60
CA GLN A 364 3.70 10.05 -22.60
C GLN A 364 5.14 10.14 -22.10
N ARG A 365 5.75 8.96 -21.91
CA ARG A 365 7.15 8.81 -21.54
C ARG A 365 8.02 9.35 -22.68
N HIS A 366 8.35 10.63 -22.63
CA HIS A 366 9.53 11.11 -23.33
C HIS A 366 10.75 10.46 -22.68
N GLY A 367 11.66 9.91 -23.49
CA GLY A 367 12.87 9.25 -23.02
C GLY A 367 13.64 10.17 -22.05
N ALA A 368 14.32 9.59 -21.06
CA ALA A 368 15.11 10.34 -20.09
C ALA A 368 16.29 11.12 -20.74
N LEU A 369 16.57 10.87 -22.03
CA LEU A 369 17.68 11.44 -22.79
C LEU A 369 17.79 12.98 -22.74
N PRO A 370 16.74 13.79 -23.00
CA PRO A 370 16.88 15.25 -22.97
C PRO A 370 17.16 15.79 -21.56
N GLY A 371 16.59 15.15 -20.54
CA GLY A 371 16.85 15.50 -19.14
C GLY A 371 18.27 15.13 -18.71
N LEU A 372 18.76 13.95 -19.11
CA LEU A 372 20.13 13.53 -18.88
C LEU A 372 21.13 14.44 -19.62
N ALA A 373 20.85 14.81 -20.86
CA ALA A 373 21.67 15.75 -21.63
C ALA A 373 21.73 17.13 -20.96
N LEU A 374 20.60 17.64 -20.43
CA LEU A 374 20.58 18.88 -19.66
C LEU A 374 21.46 18.79 -18.41
N VAL A 375 21.28 17.74 -17.59
CA VAL A 375 22.07 17.54 -16.36
C VAL A 375 23.55 17.39 -16.68
N ALA A 376 23.89 16.68 -17.76
CA ALA A 376 25.27 16.54 -18.22
C ALA A 376 25.86 17.87 -18.71
N ALA A 377 25.14 18.65 -19.53
CA ALA A 377 25.59 19.94 -20.02
C ALA A 377 25.79 20.95 -18.88
N VAL A 378 24.82 21.05 -17.96
CA VAL A 378 24.94 21.88 -16.76
C VAL A 378 26.07 21.39 -15.86
N GLY A 379 26.25 20.07 -15.74
CA GLY A 379 27.35 19.47 -15.00
C GLY A 379 28.72 19.85 -15.56
N VAL A 380 28.90 19.81 -16.89
CA VAL A 380 30.15 20.25 -17.55
C VAL A 380 30.41 21.74 -17.29
N VAL A 381 29.39 22.59 -17.43
CA VAL A 381 29.52 24.03 -17.13
C VAL A 381 29.90 24.25 -15.66
N THR A 382 29.28 23.51 -14.74
CA THR A 382 29.57 23.58 -13.30
C THR A 382 31.01 23.16 -13.00
N LEU A 383 31.47 22.05 -13.58
CA LEU A 383 32.85 21.57 -13.44
C LEU A 383 33.88 22.57 -14.00
N VAL A 384 33.57 23.23 -15.11
CA VAL A 384 34.45 24.26 -15.69
C VAL A 384 34.47 25.51 -14.80
N ALA A 385 33.32 25.94 -14.28
CA ALA A 385 33.21 27.10 -13.39
C ALA A 385 33.92 26.85 -12.05
N GLU A 386 33.82 25.62 -11.52
CA GLU A 386 34.34 25.24 -10.21
C GLU A 386 35.68 24.50 -10.29
N ARG A 387 36.36 24.56 -11.43
CA ARG A 387 37.63 23.84 -11.69
C ARG A 387 38.73 24.11 -10.65
N ALA A 388 38.71 25.29 -10.01
CA ALA A 388 39.66 25.66 -8.97
C ALA A 388 39.46 24.88 -7.65
N LEU A 389 38.28 24.29 -7.44
CA LEU A 389 37.93 23.50 -6.25
C LEU A 389 38.32 22.01 -6.39
N LEU A 390 38.60 21.53 -7.61
CA LEU A 390 38.87 20.12 -7.90
C LEU A 390 40.32 19.67 -7.59
N GLY A 391 41.19 20.58 -7.14
CA GLY A 391 42.64 20.36 -7.03
C GLY A 391 43.24 20.30 -5.61
N GLY A 392 42.42 20.26 -4.55
CA GLY A 392 42.90 20.17 -3.16
C GLY A 392 42.62 21.39 -2.26
N GLY A 393 41.80 22.34 -2.72
CA GLY A 393 41.32 23.43 -1.87
C GLY A 393 40.34 22.90 -0.82
N VAL A 394 40.54 23.26 0.45
CA VAL A 394 39.49 23.12 1.46
C VAL A 394 38.33 24.03 1.04
N LEU A 395 37.13 23.47 0.88
CA LEU A 395 35.89 24.24 0.70
C LEU A 395 35.63 25.04 1.98
N ALA A 396 36.24 26.22 2.07
CA ALA A 396 36.06 27.18 3.14
C ALA A 396 35.47 28.47 2.56
N GLY A 397 34.38 28.94 3.16
CA GLY A 397 33.63 30.13 2.74
C GLY A 397 32.75 30.61 3.89
N GLY A 398 32.20 31.83 3.81
CA GLY A 398 31.73 32.62 4.96
C GLY A 398 31.02 31.88 6.11
N ARG A 399 30.05 30.99 5.83
CA ARG A 399 29.36 30.16 6.84
C ARG A 399 29.70 28.66 6.81
N LEU A 400 30.58 28.22 5.90
CA LEU A 400 31.14 26.87 5.86
C LEU A 400 32.16 26.75 7.00
N LEU A 401 31.71 26.32 8.17
CA LEU A 401 32.60 25.77 9.19
C LEU A 401 33.39 24.58 8.58
N PRO A 402 34.60 24.27 9.09
CA PRO A 402 35.34 23.08 8.67
C PRO A 402 34.41 21.86 8.70
N ALA A 403 34.42 21.08 7.62
CA ALA A 403 33.56 19.89 7.55
C ALA A 403 33.85 19.01 8.77
N PRO A 404 32.86 18.71 9.63
CA PRO A 404 33.08 17.97 10.86
C PRO A 404 33.70 16.60 10.58
N ASP A 405 34.55 16.14 11.49
CA ASP A 405 35.49 15.03 11.26
C ASP A 405 34.84 13.67 10.95
N SER A 406 33.53 13.51 11.18
CA SER A 406 32.84 12.24 10.92
C SER A 406 31.32 12.33 10.77
N ALA A 407 30.73 11.37 10.06
CA ALA A 407 29.28 11.14 10.01
C ALA A 407 28.64 10.96 11.40
N ALA A 408 29.39 10.41 12.36
CA ALA A 408 28.91 10.19 13.73
C ALA A 408 28.73 11.52 14.50
N ALA A 409 29.63 12.48 14.29
CA ALA A 409 29.49 13.82 14.85
C ALA A 409 28.26 14.55 14.28
N LEU A 410 28.02 14.41 12.97
CA LEU A 410 26.85 14.99 12.30
C LEU A 410 25.53 14.36 12.78
N LEU A 411 25.49 13.03 12.95
CA LEU A 411 24.33 12.33 13.51
C LEU A 411 24.04 12.77 14.95
N SER A 412 25.07 12.87 15.79
CA SER A 412 24.95 13.32 17.17
C SER A 412 24.44 14.77 17.26
N ALA A 413 24.96 15.67 16.42
CA ALA A 413 24.48 17.05 16.33
C ALA A 413 23.02 17.11 15.87
N PHE A 414 22.64 16.32 14.86
CA PHE A 414 21.25 16.23 14.40
C PHE A 414 20.31 15.69 15.49
N ALA A 415 20.74 14.66 16.22
CA ALA A 415 20.01 14.10 17.36
C ALA A 415 19.86 15.12 18.51
N ALA A 416 20.87 15.96 18.73
CA ALA A 416 20.88 17.03 19.72
C ALA A 416 20.03 18.25 19.32
N GLY A 417 19.39 18.24 18.14
CA GLY A 417 18.45 19.27 17.74
C GLY A 417 18.93 20.20 16.64
N ALA A 418 20.10 19.94 16.04
CA ALA A 418 20.62 20.72 14.91
C ALA A 418 19.61 20.80 13.74
N PRO A 419 19.73 21.82 12.88
CA PRO A 419 18.79 22.03 11.78
C PRO A 419 18.82 20.88 10.74
N PRO A 420 17.76 20.76 9.90
CA PRO A 420 17.56 19.63 8.99
C PRO A 420 18.68 19.40 7.98
N ASP A 421 19.39 20.47 7.59
CA ASP A 421 20.56 20.46 6.73
C ASP A 421 21.71 19.61 7.30
N THR A 422 21.90 19.63 8.62
CA THR A 422 22.89 18.81 9.33
C THR A 422 22.56 17.32 9.20
N GLY A 423 21.26 16.97 9.27
CA GLY A 423 20.80 15.60 9.05
C GLY A 423 20.98 15.13 7.60
N VAL A 424 20.75 16.01 6.62
CA VAL A 424 20.97 15.72 5.19
C VAL A 424 22.45 15.46 4.94
N LEU A 425 23.33 16.29 5.52
CA LEU A 425 24.76 16.11 5.43
C LEU A 425 25.24 14.84 6.12
N ALA A 426 24.67 14.48 7.28
CA ALA A 426 24.95 13.23 7.97
C ALA A 426 24.63 12.00 7.09
N LEU A 427 23.48 12.01 6.42
CA LEU A 427 23.06 10.93 5.52
C LEU A 427 23.94 10.81 4.27
N LEU A 428 24.30 11.94 3.65
CA LEU A 428 25.23 11.97 2.53
C LEU A 428 26.63 11.47 2.94
N SER A 429 27.09 11.86 4.14
CA SER A 429 28.35 11.38 4.69
C SER A 429 28.32 9.87 4.94
N LEU A 430 27.22 9.31 5.47
CA LEU A 430 27.04 7.86 5.61
C LEU A 430 27.07 7.11 4.26
N LEU A 431 26.44 7.67 3.23
CA LEU A 431 26.46 7.11 1.87
C LEU A 431 27.87 7.11 1.26
N LEU A 432 28.72 8.06 1.67
CA LEU A 432 30.11 8.22 1.24
C LEU A 432 31.10 7.59 2.23
N LEU A 433 30.67 6.57 2.98
CA LEU A 433 31.52 5.82 3.92
C LEU A 433 32.17 6.68 5.02
N GLY A 434 31.48 7.74 5.46
CA GLY A 434 31.90 8.60 6.56
C GLY A 434 32.67 9.86 6.15
N HIS A 435 32.92 10.08 4.86
CA HIS A 435 33.67 11.24 4.37
C HIS A 435 32.78 12.49 4.30
N ALA A 436 32.66 13.20 5.42
CA ALA A 436 31.88 14.43 5.52
C ALA A 436 32.40 15.54 4.57
N GLY A 437 33.72 15.65 4.39
CA GLY A 437 34.32 16.58 3.42
C GLY A 437 33.84 16.32 1.99
N THR A 438 33.88 15.07 1.54
CA THR A 438 33.37 14.66 0.22
C THR A 438 31.86 14.89 0.09
N ALA A 439 31.09 14.74 1.18
CA ALA A 439 29.66 15.02 1.19
C ALA A 439 29.37 16.51 0.97
N VAL A 440 30.12 17.40 1.63
CA VAL A 440 30.03 18.85 1.41
C VAL A 440 30.43 19.18 -0.03
N SER A 441 31.53 18.64 -0.53
CA SER A 441 31.98 18.86 -1.91
C SER A 441 30.94 18.40 -2.94
N LEU A 442 30.38 17.20 -2.78
CA LEU A 442 29.34 16.72 -3.69
C LEU A 442 28.04 17.51 -3.60
N LEU A 443 27.69 18.05 -2.42
CA LEU A 443 26.50 18.87 -2.27
C LEU A 443 26.69 20.24 -2.93
N VAL A 444 27.85 20.87 -2.74
CA VAL A 444 28.18 22.17 -3.34
C VAL A 444 28.34 22.03 -4.86
N LEU A 445 29.21 21.14 -5.32
CA LEU A 445 29.47 20.91 -6.75
C LEU A 445 28.26 20.30 -7.48
N GLY A 446 27.43 19.55 -6.76
CA GLY A 446 26.24 18.90 -7.30
C GLY A 446 24.98 19.76 -7.26
N ALA A 447 24.95 20.86 -6.49
CA ALA A 447 23.72 21.63 -6.27
C ALA A 447 23.09 22.14 -7.57
N VAL A 448 23.91 22.70 -8.46
CA VAL A 448 23.48 23.25 -9.75
C VAL A 448 22.94 22.16 -10.70
N PRO A 449 23.68 21.08 -11.01
CA PRO A 449 23.15 20.02 -11.87
C PRO A 449 21.96 19.25 -11.26
N LEU A 450 21.94 19.04 -9.94
CA LEU A 450 20.80 18.42 -9.26
C LEU A 450 19.56 19.31 -9.29
N SER A 451 19.72 20.63 -9.16
CA SER A 451 18.63 21.60 -9.30
C SER A 451 18.05 21.59 -10.72
N ALA A 452 18.89 21.45 -11.75
CA ALA A 452 18.43 21.29 -13.14
C ALA A 452 17.59 20.03 -13.32
N GLY A 453 18.04 18.91 -12.77
CA GLY A 453 17.36 17.61 -12.88
C GLY A 453 16.02 17.58 -12.14
N THR A 454 15.98 18.09 -10.91
CA THR A 454 14.76 18.13 -10.09
C THR A 454 13.69 19.04 -10.70
N ALA A 455 14.08 20.21 -11.21
CA ALA A 455 13.18 21.10 -11.95
C ALA A 455 12.70 20.50 -13.28
N TRP A 456 13.57 19.80 -14.04
CA TRP A 456 13.16 19.10 -15.26
C TRP A 456 12.12 18.00 -15.00
N LEU A 457 12.26 17.28 -13.89
CA LEU A 457 11.30 16.26 -13.44
C LEU A 457 9.97 16.89 -13.03
N ALA A 458 10.01 17.97 -12.24
CA ALA A 458 8.82 18.70 -11.80
C ALA A 458 8.05 19.30 -12.99
N ALA A 459 8.74 19.95 -13.93
CA ALA A 459 8.15 20.53 -15.13
C ALA A 459 7.42 19.49 -16.00
N GLY A 460 7.81 18.21 -15.92
CA GLY A 460 7.15 17.11 -16.61
C GLY A 460 5.70 16.84 -16.17
N ARG A 461 5.26 17.41 -15.03
CA ARG A 461 3.84 17.37 -14.63
C ARG A 461 3.00 18.50 -15.21
N ILE A 462 3.64 19.57 -15.69
CA ILE A 462 2.98 20.77 -16.23
C ILE A 462 2.98 20.72 -17.76
N THR A 463 4.11 20.33 -18.37
CA THR A 463 4.27 20.33 -19.82
C THR A 463 4.92 19.04 -20.32
N SER A 464 4.43 18.56 -21.46
CA SER A 464 4.99 17.40 -22.17
C SER A 464 6.14 17.77 -23.11
N ARG A 465 6.32 19.05 -23.46
CA ARG A 465 7.35 19.47 -24.43
C ARG A 465 8.75 19.45 -23.82
N PRO A 466 9.70 18.66 -24.36
CA PRO A 466 11.03 18.51 -23.77
C PRO A 466 11.82 19.83 -23.72
N ALA A 467 11.68 20.68 -24.74
CA ALA A 467 12.33 21.99 -24.78
C ALA A 467 11.92 22.88 -23.60
N LEU A 468 10.62 22.94 -23.27
CA LEU A 468 10.11 23.73 -22.14
C LEU A 468 10.57 23.17 -20.80
N ARG A 469 10.70 21.84 -20.69
CA ARG A 469 11.24 21.19 -19.49
C ARG A 469 12.73 21.47 -19.31
N CYS A 470 13.49 21.48 -20.40
CA CYS A 470 14.91 21.84 -20.39
C CYS A 470 15.11 23.31 -20.05
N TRP A 471 14.29 24.20 -20.60
CA TRP A 471 14.28 25.62 -20.25
C TRP A 471 13.99 25.82 -18.76
N ALA A 472 12.92 25.23 -18.23
CA ALA A 472 12.59 25.32 -16.80
C ALA A 472 13.70 24.76 -15.90
N GLY A 473 14.33 23.64 -16.29
CA GLY A 473 15.46 23.06 -15.57
C GLY A 473 16.69 23.97 -15.57
N ALA A 474 17.08 24.51 -16.73
CA ALA A 474 18.21 25.42 -16.86
C ALA A 474 17.99 26.72 -16.08
N THR A 475 16.81 27.34 -16.22
CA THR A 475 16.46 28.58 -15.52
C THR A 475 16.47 28.39 -14.00
N TRP A 476 15.95 27.25 -13.50
CA TRP A 476 15.96 26.96 -12.07
C TRP A 476 17.37 26.72 -11.51
N ALA A 477 18.22 26.02 -12.26
CA ALA A 477 19.60 25.75 -11.87
C ALA A 477 20.45 27.03 -11.80
N LEU A 478 20.18 27.98 -12.69
CA LEU A 478 20.93 29.24 -12.81
C LEU A 478 20.35 30.39 -11.99
N LEU A 479 19.36 30.14 -11.12
CA LEU A 479 18.82 31.17 -10.24
C LEU A 479 19.94 31.73 -9.33
N PRO A 480 19.98 33.05 -9.08
CA PRO A 480 21.00 33.69 -8.22
C PRO A 480 21.12 33.11 -6.81
N VAL A 481 20.09 32.41 -6.34
CA VAL A 481 20.08 31.68 -5.05
C VAL A 481 21.06 30.50 -5.07
N ALA A 482 21.23 29.82 -6.21
CA ALA A 482 22.20 28.73 -6.35
C ALA A 482 23.63 29.27 -6.35
N THR A 483 23.92 30.30 -7.16
CA THR A 483 25.26 30.90 -7.27
C THR A 483 25.64 31.67 -6.01
N GLY A 484 24.72 32.43 -5.41
CA GLY A 484 24.92 33.13 -4.14
C GLY A 484 24.98 32.18 -2.94
N GLY A 485 24.25 31.07 -2.97
CA GLY A 485 24.29 30.03 -1.95
C GLY A 485 25.62 29.27 -1.94
N VAL A 486 26.16 28.94 -3.12
CA VAL A 486 27.51 28.36 -3.27
C VAL A 486 28.57 29.34 -2.79
N ALA A 487 28.53 30.61 -3.22
CA ALA A 487 29.50 31.63 -2.83
C ALA A 487 29.49 31.94 -1.31
N ALA A 488 28.31 31.90 -0.67
CA ALA A 488 28.17 32.15 0.75
C ALA A 488 28.33 30.90 1.65
N GLY A 489 28.46 29.70 1.05
CA GLY A 489 28.53 28.45 1.80
C GLY A 489 27.24 28.06 2.52
N ARG A 490 26.08 28.44 1.97
CA ARG A 490 24.75 28.22 2.57
C ARG A 490 24.16 26.88 2.15
N LEU A 491 24.56 25.82 2.83
CA LEU A 491 24.08 24.44 2.58
C LEU A 491 22.56 24.32 2.73
N ASP A 492 21.96 25.09 3.63
CA ASP A 492 20.52 25.22 3.83
C ASP A 492 19.81 25.71 2.54
N ALA A 493 20.33 26.78 1.94
CA ALA A 493 19.78 27.36 0.72
C ALA A 493 19.94 26.42 -0.49
N LEU A 494 21.09 25.75 -0.60
CA LEU A 494 21.35 24.79 -1.68
C LEU A 494 20.46 23.54 -1.58
N ALA A 495 20.26 23.01 -0.38
CA ALA A 495 19.36 21.88 -0.15
C ALA A 495 17.91 22.24 -0.51
N VAL A 496 17.44 23.44 -0.14
CA VAL A 496 16.11 23.93 -0.51
C VAL A 496 16.00 24.12 -2.04
N GLN A 497 16.99 24.73 -2.68
CA GLN A 497 17.00 24.94 -4.14
C GLN A 497 16.85 23.62 -4.91
N VAL A 498 17.54 22.56 -4.48
CA VAL A 498 17.45 21.23 -5.10
C VAL A 498 16.09 20.58 -4.82
N ALA A 499 15.57 20.69 -3.59
CA ALA A 499 14.36 19.97 -3.19
C ALA A 499 13.04 20.65 -3.63
N LEU A 500 13.01 21.98 -3.69
CA LEU A 500 11.81 22.79 -3.83
C LEU A 500 10.96 22.47 -5.07
N PRO A 501 11.53 22.25 -6.28
CA PRO A 501 10.73 21.88 -7.45
C PRO A 501 9.90 20.61 -7.27
N LEU A 502 10.44 19.63 -6.54
CA LEU A 502 9.76 18.35 -6.28
C LEU A 502 8.72 18.44 -5.16
N LEU A 503 8.80 19.47 -4.30
CA LEU A 503 7.86 19.69 -3.21
C LEU A 503 6.62 20.47 -3.66
N LEU A 504 6.78 21.42 -4.59
CA LEU A 504 5.70 22.26 -5.11
C LEU A 504 4.77 21.53 -6.09
N VAL A 505 5.27 20.48 -6.74
CA VAL A 505 4.61 19.74 -7.84
C VAL A 505 4.35 18.31 -7.44
#